data_AF-A0A2T0KJH0-F1
#
_entry.id   AF-A0A2T0KJH0-F1
#
_cell.length_a   1.000
_cell.length_b   1.000
_cell.length_c   1.000
_cell.angle_alpha   90.00
_cell.angle_beta   90.00
_cell.angle_gamma   90.00
#
_symmetry.space_group_name_H-M   'P 1'
#
loop_
_entity.id
_entity.type
_entity.pdbx_description
1 polymer ?
#
loop_
_entity_poly.entity_id
_entity_poly.type
_entity_poly.pdbx_seq_one_letter_code
_entity_poly.pdbx_strand_id
1 'polypeptide(L)'
;MAKNIGGGRALRVCDLCGGVDDHPRHVLAGGDPDAFPRPTPEAVRLVLEAAPADEADRLLSDLLDTGTSDRHMDCCRAAGCPDGSCNTVTAGAEELRGADLLNHLMKEA
;
A
#
# COMPACT_ATOMS: atom_id res chain seq x y z
N MET A 1 9.65 -10.27 -3.23
CA MET A 1 8.94 -10.17 -1.93
C MET A 1 7.96 -9.00 -2.08
N ALA A 2 6.67 -9.06 -1.77
CA ALA A 2 5.87 -10.02 -1.00
C ALA A 2 4.98 -10.98 -1.83
N LYS A 3 4.57 -12.10 -1.21
CA LYS A 3 3.47 -12.98 -1.59
C LYS A 3 2.59 -13.19 -0.35
N ASN A 4 1.95 -12.11 0.10
CA ASN A 4 0.83 -12.06 1.07
C ASN A 4 1.16 -12.48 2.52
N ILE A 5 1.66 -11.59 3.40
CA ILE A 5 2.20 -12.02 4.72
C ILE A 5 1.45 -11.47 5.94
N GLY A 6 0.59 -12.34 6.48
CA GLY A 6 0.78 -12.83 7.86
C GLY A 6 -0.16 -12.34 8.96
N GLY A 7 -1.42 -11.99 8.68
CA GLY A 7 -2.41 -11.77 9.75
C GLY A 7 -3.84 -12.27 9.48
N GLY A 8 -4.11 -12.87 8.30
CA GLY A 8 -5.49 -13.16 7.87
C GLY A 8 -6.31 -11.89 7.55
N ARG A 9 -5.63 -10.75 7.38
CA ARG A 9 -6.23 -9.48 6.98
C ARG A 9 -6.43 -9.47 5.45
N ALA A 10 -7.33 -8.60 4.98
CA ALA A 10 -7.59 -8.46 3.56
C ALA A 10 -6.35 -7.96 2.80
N LEU A 11 -6.07 -8.57 1.64
CA LEU A 11 -5.01 -8.11 0.75
C LEU A 11 -5.38 -6.77 0.13
N ARG A 12 -4.36 -5.96 -0.12
CA ARG A 12 -4.48 -4.64 -0.73
C ARG A 12 -3.31 -4.42 -1.69
N VAL A 13 -3.42 -3.40 -2.54
CA VAL A 13 -2.38 -3.02 -3.51
C VAL A 13 -1.75 -1.69 -3.10
N CYS A 14 -0.44 -1.54 -3.30
CA CYS A 14 0.24 -0.26 -3.15
C CYS A 14 0.23 0.48 -4.47
N ASP A 15 -0.39 1.64 -4.55
CA ASP A 15 -0.48 2.37 -5.82
C ASP A 15 0.88 2.89 -6.31
N LEU A 16 1.87 2.98 -5.42
CA LEU A 16 3.22 3.43 -5.76
C LEU A 16 4.12 2.30 -6.26
N CYS A 17 4.17 1.19 -5.53
CA CYS A 17 5.11 0.10 -5.82
C CYS A 17 4.47 -1.15 -6.44
N GLY A 18 3.14 -1.20 -6.54
CA GLY A 18 2.39 -2.35 -7.04
C GLY A 18 2.36 -3.56 -6.10
N GLY A 19 2.89 -3.43 -4.87
CA GLY A 19 2.99 -4.53 -3.91
C GLY A 19 1.62 -5.00 -3.42
N VAL A 20 1.36 -6.31 -3.59
CA VAL A 20 0.17 -7.02 -3.09
C VAL A 20 0.51 -7.73 -1.77
N ASP A 21 -0.09 -7.25 -0.68
CA ASP A 21 0.11 -7.76 0.68
C ASP A 21 -0.99 -7.24 1.63
N ASP A 22 -0.95 -7.69 2.88
CA ASP A 22 -1.85 -7.31 3.97
C ASP A 22 -1.17 -6.37 5.00
N HIS A 23 -0.16 -5.61 4.57
CA HIS A 23 0.46 -4.59 5.41
C HIS A 23 -0.52 -3.43 5.66
N PRO A 24 -0.45 -2.76 6.83
CA PRO A 24 -1.14 -1.49 7.05
C PRO A 24 -0.76 -0.45 5.99
N ARG A 25 -1.76 0.33 5.59
CA ARG A 25 -1.63 1.34 4.54
C ARG A 25 -2.08 2.68 5.03
N HIS A 26 -1.48 3.72 4.47
CA HIS A 26 -2.04 5.04 4.50
C HIS A 26 -3.06 5.14 3.37
N VAL A 27 -4.33 5.26 3.76
CA VAL A 27 -5.44 5.50 2.83
C VAL A 27 -5.58 7.01 2.67
N LEU A 28 -5.32 7.51 1.47
CA LEU A 28 -5.52 8.91 1.10
C LEU A 28 -6.85 9.02 0.36
N ALA A 29 -7.79 9.79 0.90
CA ALA A 29 -9.07 10.05 0.25
C ALA A 29 -8.98 11.29 -0.65
N GLY A 30 -9.40 11.12 -1.90
CA GLY A 30 -9.56 12.21 -2.86
C GLY A 30 -10.88 12.94 -2.66
N GLY A 31 -10.94 14.20 -3.11
CA GLY A 31 -12.19 14.97 -3.16
C GLY A 31 -13.08 14.60 -4.36
N ASP A 32 -12.53 13.86 -5.33
CA ASP A 32 -13.19 13.49 -6.58
C ASP A 32 -12.64 12.13 -7.11
N PRO A 33 -13.30 11.51 -8.12
CA PRO A 33 -12.94 10.18 -8.63
C PRO A 33 -11.60 10.05 -9.38
N ASP A 34 -10.93 11.15 -9.73
CA ASP A 34 -9.64 11.14 -10.43
C ASP A 34 -8.57 11.96 -9.65
N ALA A 35 -8.75 12.05 -8.33
CA ALA A 35 -7.89 12.81 -7.44
C ALA A 35 -6.44 12.29 -7.42
N PHE A 36 -6.25 11.02 -7.74
CA PHE A 36 -4.93 10.39 -7.83
C PHE A 36 -4.60 9.93 -9.26
N PRO A 37 -3.30 9.88 -9.63
CA PRO A 37 -2.88 9.39 -10.93
C PRO A 37 -3.29 7.94 -11.14
N ARG A 38 -3.64 7.60 -12.39
CA ARG A 38 -3.83 6.22 -12.81
C ARG A 38 -2.55 5.40 -12.57
N PRO A 39 -2.67 4.11 -12.21
CA PRO A 39 -1.53 3.24 -11.99
C PRO A 39 -0.69 3.08 -13.26
N THR A 40 0.62 2.91 -13.09
CA THR A 40 1.51 2.63 -14.22
C THR A 40 1.25 1.21 -14.76
N PRO A 41 1.54 0.94 -16.05
CA PRO A 41 1.48 -0.42 -16.59
C PRO A 41 2.34 -1.42 -15.80
N GLU A 42 3.44 -0.95 -15.21
CA GLU A 42 4.28 -1.77 -14.34
C GLU A 42 3.57 -2.17 -13.05
N ALA A 43 2.89 -1.24 -12.37
CA ALA A 43 2.12 -1.55 -11.16
C ALA A 43 0.99 -2.55 -11.47
N VAL A 44 0.29 -2.38 -12.59
CA VAL A 44 -0.75 -3.33 -13.04
C VAL A 44 -0.16 -4.73 -13.25
N ARG A 45 0.99 -4.83 -13.92
CA ARG A 45 1.67 -6.11 -14.13
C ARG A 45 2.06 -6.77 -12.82
N LEU A 46 2.59 -6.01 -11.86
CA LEU A 46 2.99 -6.53 -10.55
C LEU A 46 1.79 -7.11 -9.79
N VAL A 47 0.62 -6.46 -9.86
CA VAL A 47 -0.62 -7.00 -9.28
C VAL A 47 -1.02 -8.31 -9.94
N LEU A 48 -1.04 -8.36 -11.28
CA LEU A 48 -1.39 -9.58 -12.02
C LEU A 48 -0.47 -10.76 -11.69
N GLU A 49 0.82 -10.50 -11.43
CA GLU A 49 1.80 -11.52 -11.07
C GLU A 49 1.71 -11.98 -9.61
N ALA A 50 1.26 -11.11 -8.70
CA ALA A 50 1.28 -11.34 -7.26
C ALA A 50 -0.09 -11.72 -6.64
N ALA A 51 -1.20 -11.33 -7.29
CA ALA A 51 -2.54 -11.54 -6.78
C ALA A 51 -2.94 -13.04 -6.76
N PRO A 52 -3.58 -13.52 -5.67
CA PRO A 52 -4.32 -14.78 -5.71
C PRO A 52 -5.41 -14.74 -6.77
N ALA A 53 -5.67 -15.87 -7.44
CA ALA A 53 -6.58 -15.93 -8.58
C ALA A 53 -8.02 -15.52 -8.23
N ASP A 54 -8.47 -15.77 -7.00
CA ASP A 54 -9.78 -15.42 -6.47
C ASP A 54 -9.89 -13.95 -6.02
N GLU A 55 -8.76 -13.25 -5.90
CA GLU A 55 -8.67 -11.85 -5.43
C GLU A 55 -8.26 -10.88 -6.55
N ALA A 56 -7.80 -11.38 -7.70
CA ALA A 56 -7.20 -10.60 -8.77
C ALA A 56 -8.11 -9.47 -9.27
N ASP A 57 -9.39 -9.77 -9.56
CA ASP A 57 -10.33 -8.77 -10.07
C ASP A 57 -10.59 -7.65 -9.06
N ARG A 58 -10.72 -7.99 -7.77
CA ARG A 58 -10.89 -7.00 -6.71
C ARG A 58 -9.66 -6.13 -6.56
N LEU A 59 -8.47 -6.73 -6.49
CA LEU A 59 -7.21 -6.00 -6.33
C LEU A 59 -6.91 -5.08 -7.52
N LEU A 60 -7.25 -5.50 -8.74
CA LEU A 60 -7.17 -4.63 -9.92
C LEU A 60 -8.19 -3.50 -9.86
N SER A 61 -9.42 -3.78 -9.42
CA SER A 61 -10.43 -2.74 -9.24
C SER A 61 -9.98 -1.69 -8.22
N ASP A 62 -9.39 -2.12 -7.10
CA ASP A 62 -8.84 -1.23 -6.08
C ASP A 62 -7.71 -0.37 -6.65
N LEU A 63 -6.75 -0.98 -7.38
CA LEU A 63 -5.63 -0.24 -7.99
C LEU A 63 -6.09 0.76 -9.07
N LEU A 64 -7.20 0.47 -9.76
CA LEU A 64 -7.74 1.32 -10.82
C LEU A 64 -8.68 2.42 -10.29
N ASP A 65 -9.10 2.33 -9.03
CA ASP A 65 -9.88 3.38 -8.37
C ASP A 65 -8.97 4.56 -8.02
N THR A 66 -9.11 5.64 -8.78
CA THR A 66 -8.34 6.88 -8.61
C THR A 66 -8.97 7.87 -7.63
N GLY A 67 -10.09 7.52 -7.01
CA GLY A 67 -10.73 8.33 -5.96
C GLY A 67 -10.03 8.21 -4.61
N THR A 68 -9.26 7.13 -4.40
CA THR A 68 -8.44 6.93 -3.22
C THR A 68 -7.02 6.54 -3.62
N SER A 69 -6.07 6.64 -2.69
CA SER A 69 -4.76 6.03 -2.87
C SER A 69 -4.33 5.27 -1.61
N ASP A 70 -4.10 3.98 -1.78
CA ASP A 70 -3.64 3.02 -0.77
C ASP A 70 -2.13 2.83 -0.90
N ARG A 71 -1.37 3.32 0.08
CA ARG A 71 0.09 3.28 0.04
C ARG A 71 0.66 2.60 1.27
N HIS A 72 1.72 1.81 1.09
CA HIS A 72 2.53 1.40 2.23
C HIS A 72 3.04 2.63 2.98
N MET A 73 3.10 2.56 4.31
CA MET A 73 3.51 3.70 5.14
C MET A 73 4.90 4.22 4.78
N ASP A 74 5.84 3.33 4.49
CA ASP A 74 7.18 3.69 4.04
C ASP A 74 7.21 4.26 2.62
N CYS A 75 6.45 3.69 1.68
CA CYS A 75 6.31 4.24 0.33
C CYS A 75 5.69 5.64 0.36
N CYS A 76 4.62 5.84 1.14
CA CYS A 76 3.96 7.13 1.29
C CYS A 76 4.90 8.17 1.90
N ARG A 77 5.60 7.82 2.99
CA ARG A 77 6.63 8.67 3.60
C ARG A 77 7.70 9.08 2.59
N ALA A 78 8.27 8.12 1.85
CA ALA A 78 9.31 8.37 0.87
C ALA A 78 8.84 9.28 -0.28
N ALA A 79 7.56 9.20 -0.65
CA ALA A 79 6.94 10.05 -1.66
C ALA A 79 6.55 11.45 -1.16
N GLY A 80 6.73 11.75 0.13
CA GLY A 80 6.27 12.99 0.75
C GLY A 80 4.81 12.91 1.18
N CYS A 81 4.56 12.22 2.29
CA CYS A 81 3.23 12.02 2.89
C CYS A 81 2.44 13.35 2.99
N PRO A 82 1.28 13.49 2.32
CA PRO A 82 0.58 14.77 2.20
C PRO A 82 0.09 15.37 3.54
N ASP A 83 -0.39 14.53 4.45
CA ASP A 83 -0.89 14.95 5.77
C ASP A 83 0.17 14.79 6.89
N GLY A 84 1.36 14.30 6.54
CA GLY A 84 2.46 14.03 7.46
C GLY A 84 2.25 12.87 8.43
N SER A 85 1.10 12.19 8.42
CA SER A 85 0.75 11.16 9.39
C SER A 85 1.67 9.94 9.34
N CYS A 86 2.18 9.57 8.16
CA CYS A 86 3.18 8.51 8.05
C CYS A 86 4.45 8.83 8.88
N ASN A 87 4.88 10.09 8.94
CA ASN A 87 6.07 10.46 9.72
C ASN A 87 5.82 10.25 11.22
N THR A 88 4.60 10.55 11.70
CA THR A 88 4.23 10.31 13.09
C THR A 88 4.13 8.83 13.41
N VAL A 89 3.47 8.04 12.55
CA VAL A 89 3.27 6.60 12.78
C VAL A 89 4.59 5.82 12.72
N THR A 90 5.57 6.33 11.97
CA THR A 90 6.84 5.63 11.74
C THR A 90 8.03 6.30 12.42
N ALA A 91 7.76 7.17 13.40
CA ALA A 91 8.79 7.89 14.14
C ALA A 91 9.72 6.91 14.88
N GLY A 92 11.03 7.08 14.73
CA GLY A 92 12.04 6.15 15.28
C GLY A 92 12.24 4.86 14.47
N ALA A 93 11.56 4.72 13.32
CA ALA A 93 11.69 3.64 12.35
C ALA A 93 11.79 4.19 10.92
N GLU A 94 12.45 5.33 10.76
CA GLU A 94 12.60 6.07 9.49
C GLU A 94 13.37 5.28 8.42
N GLU A 95 14.27 4.39 8.85
CA GLU A 95 15.08 3.53 8.01
C GLU A 95 14.42 2.19 7.68
N LEU A 96 13.45 1.74 8.49
CA LEU A 96 12.77 0.46 8.28
C LEU A 96 11.84 0.52 7.06
N ARG A 97 11.72 -0.62 6.38
CA ARG A 97 10.92 -0.79 5.15
C ARG A 97 10.19 -2.13 5.17
N GLY A 98 9.11 -2.25 4.41
CA GLY A 98 8.40 -3.51 4.19
C GLY A 98 8.13 -4.31 5.49
N ALA A 99 8.55 -5.57 5.52
CA ALA A 99 8.30 -6.48 6.64
C ALA A 99 8.99 -6.04 7.94
N ASP A 100 10.16 -5.40 7.87
CA ASP A 100 10.86 -4.92 9.08
C ASP A 100 10.10 -3.78 9.73
N LEU A 101 9.55 -2.87 8.92
CA LEU A 101 8.67 -1.81 9.41
C LEU A 101 7.37 -2.40 9.98
N LEU A 102 6.75 -3.36 9.30
CA LEU A 102 5.56 -4.04 9.83
C LEU A 102 5.82 -4.66 11.20
N ASN A 103 6.93 -5.39 11.33
CA ASN A 103 7.31 -6.04 12.59
C ASN A 103 7.53 -5.04 13.71
N HIS A 104 8.06 -3.86 13.41
CA HIS A 104 8.18 -2.77 14.38
C HIS A 104 6.79 -2.26 14.81
N LEU A 105 5.95 -1.88 13.84
CA LEU A 105 4.61 -1.34 14.11
C LEU A 105 3.70 -2.32 14.86
N MET A 106 3.87 -3.63 14.65
CA MET A 106 3.08 -4.66 15.36
C MET A 106 3.60 -5.00 16.76
N LYS A 107 4.86 -4.66 17.10
CA LYS A 107 5.39 -4.85 18.46
C LYS A 107 4.99 -3.74 19.41
N GLU A 108 4.62 -2.58 18.88
CA GLU A 108 4.18 -1.42 19.65
C GLU A 108 2.64 -1.33 19.81
N ALA A 109 1.89 -2.30 19.26
CA ALA A 109 0.44 -2.44 19.38
C ALA A 109 0.05 -3.47 20.45
#